data_AF-D7EHW5-F1
#
_entry.id   AF-D7EHW5-F1
#
_cell.length_a   1.000
_cell.length_b   1.000
_cell.length_c   1.000
_cell.angle_alpha   90.00
_cell.angle_beta   90.00
_cell.angle_gamma   90.00
#
_symmetry.space_group_name_H-M   'P 1'
#
loop_
_entity.id
_entity.type
_entity.pdbx_description
1 polymer ?
#
loop_
_entity_poly.entity_id
_entity_poly.type
_entity_poly.pdbx_seq_one_letter_code
_entity_poly.pdbx_strand_id
1 'polypeptide(L)'
;MTFRGMDFLIVIDYFSNWLEIIRLQGKTAAHLTIKFKEIFSRYGIPEELVSDNMPFDSYEFRRFATEWDFSLSTSSPRYPQSNGMAERGVQIAKNILRKSYE
;
A
#
# COMPACT_ATOMS: atom_id res chain seq x y z
N MET A 1 -8.01 1.73 -1.36
CA MET A 1 -8.88 2.63 -2.16
C MET A 1 -10.06 1.83 -2.72
N THR A 2 -11.28 2.36 -2.72
CA THR A 2 -12.44 1.74 -3.40
C THR A 2 -12.85 2.54 -4.63
N PHE A 3 -13.08 1.87 -5.76
CA PHE A 3 -13.54 2.47 -7.02
C PHE A 3 -14.54 1.53 -7.71
N ARG A 4 -15.75 2.03 -8.03
CA ARG A 4 -16.85 1.26 -8.65
C ARG A 4 -17.13 -0.10 -7.98
N GLY A 5 -17.15 -0.13 -6.65
CA GLY A 5 -17.41 -1.35 -5.87
C GLY A 5 -16.25 -2.35 -5.82
N MET A 6 -15.09 -2.02 -6.39
CA MET A 6 -13.87 -2.81 -6.31
C MET A 6 -12.85 -2.14 -5.40
N ASP A 7 -12.13 -2.93 -4.63
CA ASP A 7 -11.06 -2.47 -3.76
C ASP A 7 -9.70 -2.63 -4.41
N PHE A 8 -8.82 -1.67 -4.15
CA PHE A 8 -7.47 -1.58 -4.68
C PHE A 8 -6.48 -1.21 -3.58
N LEU A 9 -5.34 -1.90 -3.58
CA LEU A 9 -4.13 -1.52 -2.86
C LEU A 9 -3.33 -0.59 -3.77
N ILE A 10 -3.01 0.58 -3.24
CA ILE A 10 -2.19 1.58 -3.93
C ILE A 10 -0.87 1.65 -3.16
N VAL A 11 0.23 1.38 -3.84
CA VAL A 11 1.59 1.51 -3.28
C VAL A 11 2.35 2.48 -4.15
N ILE A 12 3.01 3.44 -3.53
CA ILE A 12 3.89 4.38 -4.20
C ILE A 12 5.29 4.25 -3.60
N ASP A 13 6.28 4.04 -4.47
CA ASP A 13 7.67 4.09 -4.06
C ASP A 13 8.13 5.54 -3.93
N TYR A 14 8.72 5.88 -2.78
CA TYR A 14 9.09 7.26 -2.45
C TYR A 14 10.27 7.78 -3.27
N PHE A 15 11.19 6.90 -3.67
CA PHE A 15 12.40 7.29 -4.38
C PHE A 15 12.12 7.51 -5.88
N SER A 16 11.47 6.54 -6.52
CA SER A 16 11.21 6.53 -7.96
C SER A 16 9.88 7.17 -8.37
N ASN A 17 8.97 7.41 -7.41
CA ASN A 17 7.57 7.74 -7.65
C ASN A 17 6.81 6.65 -8.44
N TRP A 18 7.29 5.40 -8.41
CA TRP A 18 6.63 4.28 -9.07
C TRP A 18 5.29 3.97 -8.40
N LEU A 19 4.22 3.89 -9.19
CA LEU A 19 2.85 3.65 -8.71
C LEU A 19 2.39 2.23 -9.07
N GLU A 20 2.09 1.44 -8.05
CA GLU A 20 1.44 0.13 -8.16
C GLU A 20 -0.04 0.23 -7.81
N ILE A 21 -0.90 -0.31 -8.69
CA ILE A 21 -2.35 -0.35 -8.52
C ILE A 21 -2.79 -1.82 -8.59
N ILE A 22 -3.10 -2.41 -7.44
CA ILE A 22 -3.40 -3.84 -7.34
C ILE A 22 -4.84 -4.03 -6.88
N ARG A 23 -5.64 -4.79 -7.64
CA ARG A 23 -6.99 -5.15 -7.23
C ARG A 23 -6.95 -6.11 -6.03
N LEU A 24 -7.72 -5.78 -5.00
CA LEU A 24 -7.90 -6.60 -3.80
C LEU A 24 -9.18 -7.42 -3.92
N GLN A 25 -9.10 -8.69 -3.55
CA GLN A 25 -10.26 -9.57 -3.34
C GLN A 25 -10.72 -9.56 -1.87
N GLY A 26 -9.87 -9.10 -0.96
CA GLY A 26 -10.15 -8.96 0.47
C GLY A 26 -9.18 -7.98 1.12
N LYS A 27 -9.58 -7.41 2.27
CA LYS A 27 -8.80 -6.43 3.05
C LYS A 27 -8.18 -7.01 4.33
N THR A 28 -8.12 -8.34 4.46
CA THR A 28 -7.49 -8.95 5.64
C THR A 28 -5.97 -8.82 5.56
N ALA A 29 -5.29 -8.87 6.69
CA ALA A 29 -3.83 -8.81 6.75
C ALA A 29 -3.19 -9.92 5.90
N ALA A 30 -3.71 -11.15 5.95
CA ALA A 30 -3.27 -12.25 5.09
C ALA A 30 -3.32 -11.93 3.58
N HIS A 31 -4.41 -11.31 3.10
CA HIS A 31 -4.52 -10.93 1.68
C HIS A 31 -3.51 -9.85 1.31
N LEU A 32 -3.30 -8.86 2.19
CA LEU A 32 -2.31 -7.81 1.97
C LEU A 32 -0.90 -8.38 1.96
N THR A 33 -0.55 -9.27 2.89
CA THR A 33 0.76 -9.93 2.94
C THR A 33 1.07 -10.65 1.62
N ILE A 34 0.10 -11.36 1.03
CA ILE A 34 0.29 -11.99 -0.29
C ILE A 34 0.61 -10.93 -1.35
N LYS A 35 -0.12 -9.81 -1.36
CA LYS A 35 0.11 -8.72 -2.32
C LYS A 35 1.45 -8.02 -2.13
N PHE A 36 1.91 -7.81 -0.90
CA PHE A 36 3.25 -7.27 -0.67
C PHE A 36 4.34 -8.24 -1.10
N LYS A 37 4.20 -9.54 -0.85
CA LYS A 37 5.16 -10.54 -1.37
C LYS A 37 5.26 -10.52 -2.90
N GLU A 38 4.15 -10.34 -3.62
CA GLU A 38 4.12 -10.16 -5.08
C GLU A 38 4.79 -8.85 -5.55
N ILE A 39 4.73 -7.77 -4.76
CA ILE A 39 5.45 -6.52 -5.07
C ILE A 39 6.94 -6.70 -4.79
N PHE A 40 7.29 -7.24 -3.62
CA PHE A 40 8.68 -7.38 -3.19
C PHE A 40 9.47 -8.37 -4.04
N SER A 41 8.81 -9.38 -4.63
CA SER A 41 9.46 -10.28 -5.59
C SER A 41 9.85 -9.59 -6.90
N ARG A 42 9.19 -8.48 -7.25
CA ARG A 42 9.48 -7.71 -8.49
C ARG A 42 10.52 -6.63 -8.27
N TYR A 43 10.50 -5.97 -7.13
CA TYR A 43 11.30 -4.75 -6.89
C TYR A 43 12.32 -4.87 -5.75
N GLY A 44 12.30 -5.99 -5.01
CA GLY A 44 13.04 -6.13 -3.77
C GLY A 44 12.21 -5.74 -2.55
N ILE A 45 12.74 -6.06 -1.37
CA ILE A 45 12.14 -5.72 -0.09
C ILE A 45 12.53 -4.28 0.25
N PRO A 46 11.58 -3.40 0.61
CA PRO A 46 11.89 -2.03 1.00
C PRO A 46 12.50 -1.98 2.40
N GLU A 47 13.22 -0.89 2.70
CA GLU A 47 13.70 -0.64 4.08
C GLU A 47 12.54 -0.28 5.04
N GLU A 48 11.58 0.50 4.54
CA GLU A 48 10.43 0.97 5.30
C GLU A 48 9.15 0.94 4.47
N LEU A 49 8.07 0.44 5.06
CA LEU A 49 6.71 0.55 4.55
C LEU A 49 5.91 1.51 5.43
N VAL A 50 5.44 2.61 4.81
CA VAL A 50 4.58 3.59 5.47
C VAL A 50 3.13 3.32 5.07
N SER A 51 2.23 3.20 6.06
CA SER A 51 0.82 2.95 5.80
C SER A 51 -0.11 3.62 6.81
N ASP A 52 -1.33 3.95 6.38
CA ASP A 52 -2.40 4.38 7.28
C ASP A 52 -2.96 3.19 8.09
N ASN A 53 -2.86 3.30 9.43
CA ASN A 53 -3.46 2.45 10.49
C ASN A 53 -3.87 1.02 10.07
N MET A 54 -5.08 0.58 10.40
CA MET A 54 -5.55 -0.79 10.21
C MET A 54 -5.97 -1.03 8.76
N PRO A 55 -5.72 -2.22 8.17
CA PRO A 55 -5.33 -3.50 8.79
C PRO A 55 -3.80 -3.75 8.93
N PHE A 56 -2.97 -2.75 8.63
CA PHE A 56 -1.51 -2.88 8.62
C PHE A 56 -0.93 -3.00 10.04
N ASP A 57 -1.63 -2.51 11.06
CA ASP A 57 -1.20 -2.63 12.46
C ASP A 57 -1.56 -3.97 13.14
N SER A 58 -2.03 -4.96 12.37
CA SER A 58 -2.33 -6.29 12.90
C SER A 58 -1.06 -7.06 13.31
N TYR A 59 -1.21 -7.97 14.28
CA TYR A 59 -0.12 -8.87 14.70
C TYR A 59 0.48 -9.67 13.53
N GLU A 60 -0.38 -10.17 12.64
CA GLU A 60 0.04 -10.93 11.45
C GLU A 60 0.94 -10.10 10.54
N PHE A 61 0.60 -8.83 10.32
CA PHE A 61 1.33 -7.96 9.41
C PHE A 61 2.64 -7.46 10.04
N ARG A 62 2.65 -7.17 11.35
CA ARG A 62 3.89 -6.88 12.10
C ARG A 62 4.86 -8.05 12.09
N ARG A 63 4.34 -9.28 12.27
CA ARG A 63 5.16 -10.51 12.16
C ARG A 63 5.75 -10.66 10.76
N PHE A 64 4.96 -10.40 9.71
CA PHE A 64 5.45 -10.38 8.34
C PHE A 64 6.58 -9.37 8.14
N ALA A 65 6.45 -8.15 8.69
CA ALA A 65 7.48 -7.12 8.64
C ALA A 65 8.80 -7.57 9.29
N THR A 66 8.72 -8.20 10.47
CA THR A 66 9.89 -8.76 11.15
C THR A 66 10.51 -9.94 10.38
N GLU A 67 9.71 -10.85 9.85
CA GLU A 67 10.20 -12.02 9.10
C GLU A 67 10.89 -11.63 7.78
N TRP A 68 10.47 -10.52 7.18
CA TRP A 68 11.00 -10.02 5.91
C TRP A 68 11.99 -8.87 6.09
N ASP A 69 12.34 -8.51 7.33
CA ASP A 69 13.34 -7.51 7.67
C ASP A 69 13.06 -6.11 7.08
N PHE A 70 11.82 -5.65 7.19
CA PHE A 70 11.45 -4.26 6.85
C PHE A 70 10.75 -3.55 8.01
N SER A 71 10.93 -2.23 8.09
CA SER A 71 10.29 -1.40 9.11
C SER A 71 8.85 -1.07 8.70
N LEU A 72 7.92 -1.22 9.63
CA LEU A 72 6.53 -0.81 9.43
C LEU A 72 6.23 0.46 10.21
N SER A 73 5.98 1.55 9.51
CA SER A 73 5.58 2.82 10.09
C SER A 73 4.12 3.10 9.82
N THR A 74 3.32 3.12 10.89
CA THR A 74 1.91 3.50 10.80
C THR A 74 1.76 4.99 11.06
N SER A 75 1.16 5.70 10.11
CA SER A 75 0.86 7.12 10.26
C SER A 75 -0.23 7.32 11.33
N SER A 76 0.18 7.85 12.48
CA SER A 76 -0.73 8.55 13.40
C SER A 76 -1.27 9.81 12.70
N PRO A 77 -2.46 10.33 13.04
CA PRO A 77 -3.01 11.59 12.51
C PRO A 77 -2.07 12.82 12.58
N ARG A 78 -0.94 12.69 13.27
CA ARG A 78 0.07 13.74 13.52
C ARG A 78 1.22 13.79 12.51
N TYR A 79 1.32 12.87 11.54
CA TYR A 79 2.34 12.91 10.47
C TYR A 79 1.73 13.07 9.06
N PRO A 80 1.19 14.26 8.74
CA PRO A 80 0.54 14.53 7.44
C PRO A 80 1.52 14.55 6.24
N GLN A 81 2.82 14.77 6.47
CA GLN A 81 3.81 14.84 5.37
C GLN A 81 4.04 13.49 4.70
N SER A 82 4.13 12.40 5.48
CA SER A 82 4.25 11.04 4.95
C SER A 82 2.95 10.60 4.24
N ASN A 83 1.79 11.07 4.69
CA ASN A 83 0.55 10.77 3.98
C ASN A 83 0.41 11.50 2.64
N GLY A 84 1.07 12.64 2.45
CA GLY A 84 0.94 13.43 1.21
C GLY A 84 1.37 12.70 -0.06
N MET A 85 2.36 11.79 -0.01
CA MET A 85 2.72 10.97 -1.17
C MET A 85 1.71 9.86 -1.42
N ALA A 86 1.24 9.18 -0.37
CA ALA A 86 0.20 8.16 -0.49
C ALA A 86 -1.12 8.75 -1.03
N GLU A 87 -1.55 9.91 -0.53
CA GLU A 87 -2.74 10.63 -1.00
C GLU A 87 -2.63 11.02 -2.47
N ARG A 88 -1.47 11.54 -2.90
CA ARG A 88 -1.20 11.83 -4.32
C ARG A 88 -1.25 10.56 -5.17
N GLY A 89 -0.64 9.47 -4.70
CA GLY A 89 -0.71 8.17 -5.37
C GLY A 89 -2.15 7.69 -5.57
N VAL A 90 -2.99 7.81 -4.54
CA VAL A 90 -4.44 7.49 -4.62
C VAL A 90 -5.14 8.37 -5.65
N GLN A 91 -4.86 9.68 -5.69
CA GLN A 91 -5.48 10.58 -6.66
C GLN A 91 -5.08 10.25 -8.11
N ILE A 92 -3.81 9.95 -8.34
CA ILE A 92 -3.31 9.51 -9.65
C ILE A 92 -3.98 8.20 -10.05
N ALA A 93 -4.05 7.22 -9.15
CA ALA A 93 -4.68 5.93 -9.41
C ALA A 93 -6.16 6.07 -9.79
N LYS A 94 -6.93 6.93 -9.09
CA LYS A 94 -8.33 7.22 -9.45
C LYS A 94 -8.47 7.80 -10.85
N ASN A 95 -7.57 8.70 -11.23
CA ASN A 95 -7.59 9.31 -12.56
C ASN A 95 -7.25 8.32 -13.67
N ILE A 96 -6.26 7.45 -13.44
CA ILE A 96 -5.92 6.37 -14.37
C ILE A 96 -7.13 5.45 -14.56
N LEU A 97 -7.69 4.94 -13.45
CA LEU A 97 -8.86 4.06 -13.52
C LEU A 97 -10.02 4.72 -14.24
N ARG A 98 -10.36 5.97 -13.92
CA ARG A 98 -11.43 6.71 -14.59
C ARG A 98 -11.26 6.74 -16.11
N LYS A 99 -10.06 7.10 -16.59
CA LYS A 99 -9.74 7.15 -18.02
C LYS A 99 -9.73 5.77 -18.69
N SER A 100 -9.34 4.72 -17.98
CA SER A 100 -9.38 3.35 -18.51
C SER A 100 -10.80 2.81 -18.74
N TYR A 101 -11.82 3.44 -18.15
CA TYR A 101 -13.23 3.09 -18.35
C TYR A 101 -13.97 4.07 -19.27
N GLU A 102 -13.28 5.06 -19.84
CA GLU A 102 -13.76 5.93 -20.93
C GLU A 102 -13.52 5.23 -22.28
#